data_AF-A0A1R2B854-F1
#
_entry.id   AF-A0A1R2B854-F1
#
_cell.length_a   1.000
_cell.length_b   1.000
_cell.length_c   1.000
_cell.angle_alpha   90.00
_cell.angle_beta   90.00
_cell.angle_gamma   90.00
#
_symmetry.space_group_name_H-M   'P 1'
#
loop_
_entity.id
_entity.type
_entity.pdbx_description
1 polymer ?
#
loop_
_entity_poly.entity_id
_entity_poly.type
_entity_poly.pdbx_seq_one_letter_code
_entity_poly.pdbx_strand_id
1 'polypeptide(L)'
;MSNSSEDTVPIFFCPPLWEQRQTKVKEIIKEHMIKELCDLGCGSGGLISGLLYYKGMRMLIGIDLDNEVISEAIDNCTPGIPAYIIHRKCPLEVLLLQGSILIPCPLIPYQISCVTLCEVIEHIHLSEVSLLTYNIFSYINPKFVIVTTPNRDFNIYFPDPKQFRHDDHKFEWTREEFTSWCKSTADMFGYSFQLTGVGMPEGFTENGFCTQIAVFTRLVMKKDREDVENTFKTIRKSVVPKNYPQNFEQKFFNDFLYSFNVARKWAELDYDEGILISDIFRVPSISGLCDGSQLRLQILMEEILPKFNLNYRLEDGKVFIDSDEPTEEED
;
A
#
# COMPACT_ATOMS: atom_id res chain seq x y z
N MET A 1 -39.48 28.57 24.03
CA MET A 1 -38.69 27.32 24.10
C MET A 1 -37.93 27.24 22.80
N SER A 2 -36.74 27.83 22.78
CA SER A 2 -35.84 27.84 21.64
C SER A 2 -35.12 26.49 21.59
N ASN A 3 -35.31 25.76 20.49
CA ASN A 3 -34.50 24.58 20.15
C ASN A 3 -33.02 24.96 20.24
N SER A 4 -32.33 24.42 21.24
CA SER A 4 -30.89 24.28 21.18
C SER A 4 -30.59 23.36 20.00
N SER A 5 -29.94 23.90 18.97
CA SER A 5 -29.11 23.10 18.08
C SER A 5 -28.19 22.25 18.97
N GLU A 6 -28.43 20.95 19.04
CA GLU A 6 -27.44 20.02 19.57
C GLU A 6 -26.19 20.23 18.72
N ASP A 7 -25.17 20.84 19.32
CA ASP A 7 -23.84 20.93 18.74
C ASP A 7 -23.36 19.49 18.49
N THR A 8 -23.57 18.99 17.28
CA THR A 8 -23.07 17.67 16.88
C THR A 8 -21.56 17.74 16.94
N VAL A 9 -20.96 17.12 17.96
CA VAL A 9 -19.50 17.04 18.09
C VAL A 9 -18.95 16.44 16.80
N PRO A 10 -18.09 17.16 16.05
CA PRO A 10 -17.56 16.64 14.80
C PRO A 10 -16.72 15.40 15.08
N ILE A 11 -17.02 14.28 14.40
CA ILE A 11 -16.16 13.10 14.49
C ILE A 11 -14.81 13.43 13.87
N PHE A 12 -13.75 13.10 14.61
CA PHE A 12 -12.39 13.16 14.11
C PHE A 12 -11.69 11.81 14.31
N PHE A 13 -10.90 11.40 13.31
CA PHE A 13 -10.04 10.23 13.38
C PHE A 13 -8.58 10.68 13.41
N CYS A 14 -7.84 10.28 14.45
CA CYS A 14 -6.40 10.53 14.57
C CYS A 14 -5.67 9.19 14.78
N PRO A 15 -4.86 8.72 13.84
CA PRO A 15 -4.64 9.27 12.49
C PRO A 15 -5.90 9.18 11.59
N PRO A 16 -5.92 9.80 10.40
CA PRO A 16 -7.05 9.71 9.48
C PRO A 16 -7.48 8.27 9.18
N LEU A 17 -8.76 8.04 8.91
CA LEU A 17 -9.34 6.70 8.80
C LEU A 17 -8.66 5.84 7.71
N TRP A 18 -8.32 6.43 6.56
CA TRP A 18 -7.63 5.72 5.47
C TRP A 18 -6.25 5.20 5.91
N GLU A 19 -5.56 5.94 6.78
CA GLU A 19 -4.25 5.56 7.31
C GLU A 19 -4.40 4.45 8.36
N GLN A 20 -5.43 4.54 9.22
CA GLN A 20 -5.77 3.46 10.15
C GLN A 20 -6.06 2.15 9.40
N ARG A 21 -6.83 2.21 8.31
CA ARG A 21 -7.13 1.04 7.45
C ARG A 21 -5.85 0.42 6.89
N GLN A 22 -5.02 1.22 6.22
CA GLN A 22 -3.76 0.73 5.67
C GLN A 22 -2.85 0.13 6.74
N THR A 23 -2.78 0.76 7.91
CA THR A 23 -1.99 0.27 9.05
C THR A 23 -2.50 -1.08 9.50
N LYS A 24 -3.83 -1.22 9.70
CA LYS A 24 -4.42 -2.48 10.14
C LYS A 24 -4.24 -3.61 9.13
N VAL A 25 -4.39 -3.34 7.83
CA VAL A 25 -4.12 -4.33 6.78
C VAL A 25 -2.65 -4.77 6.79
N LYS A 26 -1.71 -3.82 6.95
CA LYS A 26 -0.27 -4.13 7.07
C LYS A 26 0.06 -4.95 8.33
N GLU A 27 -0.65 -4.74 9.44
CA GLU A 27 -0.54 -5.56 10.65
C GLU A 27 -0.99 -7.00 10.39
N ILE A 28 -2.18 -7.19 9.83
CA ILE A 28 -2.72 -8.51 9.49
C ILE A 28 -1.76 -9.25 8.54
N ILE A 29 -1.21 -8.57 7.54
CA ILE A 29 -0.19 -9.09 6.63
C ILE A 29 1.05 -9.61 7.39
N LYS A 30 1.53 -8.85 8.38
CA LYS A 30 2.69 -9.22 9.20
C LYS A 30 2.37 -10.40 10.12
N GLU A 31 1.24 -10.37 10.81
CA GLU A 31 0.77 -11.40 11.75
C GLU A 31 0.66 -12.77 11.05
N HIS A 32 0.12 -12.79 9.83
CA HIS A 32 -0.02 -14.01 9.04
C HIS A 32 1.21 -14.36 8.19
N MET A 33 2.30 -13.57 8.30
CA MET A 33 3.55 -13.75 7.54
C MET A 33 3.31 -13.89 6.03
N ILE A 34 2.41 -13.07 5.48
CA ILE A 34 2.07 -13.07 4.06
C ILE A 34 3.30 -12.64 3.24
N LYS A 35 3.57 -13.36 2.15
CA LYS A 35 4.73 -13.12 1.27
C LYS A 35 4.33 -12.79 -0.16
N GLU A 36 3.16 -13.23 -0.60
CA GLU A 36 2.62 -12.96 -1.92
C GLU A 36 1.21 -12.39 -1.75
N LEU A 37 0.97 -11.19 -2.28
CA LEU A 37 -0.28 -10.46 -2.13
C LEU A 37 -0.78 -9.93 -3.47
N CYS A 38 -2.08 -10.08 -3.72
CA CYS A 38 -2.78 -9.45 -4.83
C CYS A 38 -3.81 -8.46 -4.29
N ASP A 39 -3.66 -7.19 -4.61
CA ASP A 39 -4.56 -6.10 -4.24
C ASP A 39 -5.52 -5.84 -5.40
N LEU A 40 -6.80 -6.15 -5.20
CA LEU A 40 -7.86 -5.98 -6.18
C LEU A 40 -8.54 -4.63 -5.95
N GLY A 41 -8.58 -3.79 -6.99
CA GLY A 41 -8.93 -2.37 -6.86
C GLY A 41 -7.82 -1.61 -6.14
N CYS A 42 -6.57 -1.77 -6.61
CA CYS A 42 -5.41 -1.23 -5.91
C CYS A 42 -5.32 0.31 -5.93
N GLY A 43 -6.15 0.98 -6.72
CA GLY A 43 -6.12 2.42 -6.92
C GLY A 43 -4.71 2.88 -7.32
N SER A 44 -4.28 4.01 -6.76
CA SER A 44 -2.93 4.57 -6.97
C SER A 44 -1.82 3.77 -6.27
N GLY A 45 -2.12 2.58 -5.74
CA GLY A 45 -1.13 1.65 -5.21
C GLY A 45 -0.67 1.94 -3.78
N GLY A 46 -1.45 2.67 -2.98
CA GLY A 46 -1.07 3.07 -1.61
C GLY A 46 -0.72 1.90 -0.67
N LEU A 47 -1.44 0.77 -0.76
CA LEU A 47 -1.11 -0.42 0.01
C LEU A 47 0.20 -1.07 -0.50
N ILE A 48 0.33 -1.24 -1.82
CA ILE A 48 1.48 -1.87 -2.47
C ILE A 48 2.76 -1.07 -2.19
N SER A 49 2.74 0.25 -2.36
CA SER A 49 3.87 1.14 -2.11
C SER A 49 4.39 1.01 -0.67
N GLY A 50 3.48 0.94 0.30
CA GLY A 50 3.81 0.71 1.70
C GLY A 50 4.38 -0.67 2.02
N LEU A 51 4.20 -1.66 1.13
CA LEU A 51 4.68 -3.04 1.30
C LEU A 51 6.00 -3.33 0.57
N LEU A 52 6.46 -2.45 -0.32
CA LEU A 52 7.73 -2.59 -1.05
C LEU A 52 8.92 -2.88 -0.10
N TYR A 53 8.91 -2.22 1.05
CA TYR A 53 9.97 -2.27 2.05
C TYR A 53 9.81 -3.42 3.06
N TYR A 54 8.72 -4.18 2.99
CA TYR A 54 8.55 -5.35 3.85
C TYR A 54 9.44 -6.50 3.37
N LYS A 55 10.47 -6.82 4.17
CA LYS A 55 11.50 -7.85 3.86
C LYS A 55 10.92 -9.24 3.54
N GLY A 56 9.74 -9.55 4.08
CA GLY A 56 9.05 -10.82 3.88
C GLY A 56 8.38 -10.95 2.50
N MET A 57 8.07 -9.84 1.83
CA MET A 57 7.37 -9.88 0.54
C MET A 57 8.25 -10.46 -0.57
N ARG A 58 7.60 -11.22 -1.44
CA ARG A 58 8.15 -11.87 -2.63
C ARG A 58 7.39 -11.45 -3.89
N MET A 59 6.10 -11.18 -3.75
CA MET A 59 5.27 -10.77 -4.86
C MET A 59 4.17 -9.81 -4.40
N LEU A 60 4.00 -8.73 -5.15
CA LEU A 60 2.91 -7.77 -5.00
C LEU A 60 2.25 -7.61 -6.37
N ILE A 61 0.95 -7.87 -6.46
CA ILE A 61 0.15 -7.68 -7.66
C ILE A 61 -0.88 -6.61 -7.36
N GLY A 62 -0.96 -5.56 -8.17
CA GLY A 62 -2.04 -4.58 -8.16
C GLY A 62 -2.91 -4.73 -9.40
N ILE A 63 -4.22 -4.77 -9.22
CA ILE A 63 -5.18 -4.83 -10.31
C ILE A 63 -6.16 -3.68 -10.17
N ASP A 64 -6.34 -2.90 -11.23
CA ASP A 64 -7.39 -1.89 -11.29
C ASP A 64 -8.01 -1.84 -12.69
N LEU A 65 -9.26 -1.38 -12.77
CA LEU A 65 -9.95 -1.17 -14.05
C LEU A 65 -9.55 0.18 -14.67
N ASP A 66 -9.33 1.19 -13.83
CA ASP A 66 -9.08 2.56 -14.24
C ASP A 66 -7.63 2.76 -14.71
N ASN A 67 -7.47 3.20 -15.96
CA ASN A 67 -6.15 3.41 -16.57
C ASN A 67 -5.43 4.65 -16.03
N GLU A 68 -6.15 5.68 -15.61
CA GLU A 68 -5.56 6.90 -15.08
C GLU A 68 -5.00 6.61 -13.69
N VAL A 69 -5.81 5.99 -12.83
CA VAL A 69 -5.42 5.66 -11.46
C VAL A 69 -4.27 4.64 -11.41
N ILE A 70 -4.29 3.61 -12.27
CA ILE A 70 -3.17 2.65 -12.34
C ILE A 70 -1.88 3.28 -12.89
N SER A 71 -1.99 4.36 -13.67
CA SER A 71 -0.80 5.10 -14.15
C SER A 71 -0.10 5.79 -12.98
N GLU A 72 -0.84 6.37 -12.03
CA GLU A 72 -0.27 6.90 -10.78
C GLU A 72 0.36 5.78 -9.93
N ALA A 73 -0.23 4.58 -9.95
CA ALA A 73 0.33 3.43 -9.25
C ALA A 73 1.71 3.02 -9.77
N ILE A 74 2.05 3.32 -11.03
CA ILE A 74 3.40 3.06 -11.57
C ILE A 74 4.44 3.80 -10.75
N ASP A 75 4.23 5.09 -10.50
CA ASP A 75 5.19 5.92 -9.77
C ASP A 75 5.27 5.49 -8.30
N ASN A 76 4.12 5.31 -7.65
CA ASN A 76 4.05 4.93 -6.24
C ASN A 76 4.59 3.52 -5.96
N CYS A 77 4.38 2.58 -6.87
CA CYS A 77 4.77 1.17 -6.70
C CYS A 77 6.12 0.85 -7.36
N THR A 78 6.75 1.81 -8.04
CA THR A 78 8.11 1.63 -8.54
C THR A 78 9.05 1.54 -7.35
N PRO A 79 9.77 0.42 -7.16
CA PRO A 79 10.71 0.31 -6.06
C PRO A 79 11.77 1.39 -6.18
N GLY A 80 11.75 2.33 -5.23
CA GLY A 80 12.80 3.31 -5.05
C GLY A 80 14.06 2.65 -4.47
N ILE A 81 15.11 3.44 -4.34
CA ILE A 81 16.36 3.07 -3.69
C ILE A 81 16.22 2.29 -2.37
N PRO A 82 15.34 2.68 -1.42
CA PRO A 82 15.25 1.96 -0.14
C PRO A 82 14.93 0.47 -0.34
N ALA A 83 14.16 0.12 -1.38
CA ALA A 83 13.82 -1.27 -1.66
C ALA A 83 15.05 -2.12 -2.05
N TYR A 84 16.08 -1.51 -2.64
CA TYR A 84 17.35 -2.16 -2.99
C TYR A 84 18.36 -2.16 -1.83
N ILE A 85 18.32 -1.16 -0.95
CA ILE A 85 19.18 -1.08 0.26
C ILE A 85 18.74 -2.09 1.32
N ILE A 86 17.43 -2.31 1.44
CA ILE A 86 16.89 -3.31 2.35
C ILE A 86 17.35 -4.70 1.87
N HIS A 87 18.37 -5.26 2.53
CA HIS A 87 18.87 -6.59 2.20
C HIS A 87 17.73 -7.62 2.26
N ARG A 88 17.40 -8.20 1.09
CA ARG A 88 16.32 -9.18 0.94
C ARG A 88 16.91 -10.58 0.86
N LYS A 89 16.24 -11.56 1.46
CA LYS A 89 16.64 -12.98 1.31
C LYS A 89 16.25 -13.55 -0.06
N CYS A 90 15.23 -12.96 -0.70
CA CYS A 90 14.70 -13.35 -2.00
C CYS A 90 14.24 -12.11 -2.78
N PRO A 91 14.20 -12.16 -4.13
CA PRO A 91 13.69 -11.07 -4.95
C PRO A 91 12.23 -10.71 -4.60
N LEU A 92 11.85 -9.45 -4.85
CA LEU A 92 10.46 -8.99 -4.82
C LEU A 92 10.02 -8.67 -6.25
N GLU A 93 8.93 -9.31 -6.69
CA GLU A 93 8.26 -9.00 -7.94
C GLU A 93 7.07 -8.08 -7.69
N VAL A 94 6.94 -7.01 -8.48
CA VAL A 94 5.80 -6.09 -8.45
C VAL A 94 5.16 -6.08 -9.83
N LEU A 95 3.87 -6.40 -9.90
CA LEU A 95 3.10 -6.49 -11.13
C LEU A 95 1.87 -5.59 -11.04
N LEU A 96 1.72 -4.65 -11.97
CA LEU A 96 0.53 -3.82 -12.09
C LEU A 96 -0.23 -4.23 -13.36
N LEU A 97 -1.50 -4.57 -13.20
CA LEU A 97 -2.37 -5.09 -14.25
C LEU A 97 -3.62 -4.23 -14.39
N GLN A 98 -3.99 -3.93 -15.61
CA GLN A 98 -5.28 -3.33 -15.90
C GLN A 98 -6.28 -4.41 -16.29
N GLY A 99 -7.43 -4.44 -15.62
CA GLY A 99 -8.54 -5.33 -15.96
C GLY A 99 -9.63 -5.38 -14.89
N SER A 100 -10.76 -6.01 -15.22
CA SER A 100 -11.90 -6.12 -14.30
C SER A 100 -11.66 -7.20 -13.24
N ILE A 101 -11.81 -6.84 -11.97
CA ILE A 101 -11.73 -7.78 -10.84
C ILE A 101 -12.92 -8.74 -10.76
N LEU A 102 -13.96 -8.54 -11.58
CA LEU A 102 -15.12 -9.44 -11.68
C LEU A 102 -14.82 -10.70 -12.50
N ILE A 103 -13.74 -10.71 -13.27
CA ILE A 103 -13.39 -11.83 -14.15
C ILE A 103 -12.06 -12.49 -13.75
N PRO A 104 -11.92 -13.80 -14.03
CA PRO A 104 -10.68 -14.57 -13.91
C PRO A 104 -9.43 -13.91 -14.51
N CYS A 105 -8.39 -13.67 -13.70
CA CYS A 105 -7.09 -13.17 -14.17
C CYS A 105 -6.02 -14.27 -14.19
N PRO A 106 -5.64 -14.86 -15.35
CA PRO A 106 -4.68 -15.96 -15.42
C PRO A 106 -3.24 -15.56 -15.01
N LEU A 107 -2.94 -14.26 -14.93
CA LEU A 107 -1.63 -13.76 -14.51
C LEU A 107 -1.40 -13.82 -12.99
N ILE A 108 -2.46 -13.98 -12.19
CA ILE A 108 -2.32 -14.23 -10.75
C ILE A 108 -1.81 -15.66 -10.55
N PRO A 109 -0.67 -15.89 -9.87
CA PRO A 109 -0.17 -17.25 -9.67
C PRO A 109 -1.06 -18.11 -8.78
N TYR A 110 -1.12 -19.40 -9.06
CA TYR A 110 -1.83 -20.42 -8.27
C TYR A 110 -1.49 -20.42 -6.78
N GLN A 111 -0.28 -20.00 -6.44
CA GLN A 111 0.26 -20.02 -5.07
C GLN A 111 0.16 -18.66 -4.36
N ILE A 112 -0.65 -17.71 -4.86
CA ILE A 112 -0.83 -16.42 -4.19
C ILE A 112 -1.34 -16.65 -2.75
N SER A 113 -0.65 -16.07 -1.78
CA SER A 113 -0.94 -16.31 -0.37
C SER A 113 -2.13 -15.48 0.12
N CYS A 114 -2.28 -14.25 -0.37
CA CYS A 114 -3.31 -13.33 0.09
C CYS A 114 -3.94 -12.55 -1.07
N VAL A 115 -5.23 -12.28 -0.97
CA VAL A 115 -5.94 -11.26 -1.74
C VAL A 115 -6.44 -10.17 -0.79
N THR A 116 -6.26 -8.90 -1.16
CA THR A 116 -6.87 -7.76 -0.47
C THR A 116 -7.93 -7.10 -1.34
N LEU A 117 -8.98 -6.62 -0.70
CA LEU A 117 -10.07 -5.84 -1.29
C LEU A 117 -10.39 -4.71 -0.31
N CYS A 118 -9.68 -3.58 -0.43
CA CYS A 118 -9.70 -2.50 0.54
C CYS A 118 -10.57 -1.33 0.07
N GLU A 119 -11.79 -1.22 0.60
CA GLU A 119 -12.78 -0.21 0.19
C GLU A 119 -13.13 -0.29 -1.31
N VAL A 120 -13.46 -1.49 -1.79
CA VAL A 120 -13.72 -1.75 -3.22
C VAL A 120 -15.07 -2.41 -3.42
N ILE A 121 -15.51 -3.27 -2.50
CA ILE A 121 -16.71 -4.09 -2.69
C ILE A 121 -17.97 -3.22 -2.81
N GLU A 122 -18.02 -2.10 -2.08
CA GLU A 122 -19.09 -1.10 -2.09
C GLU A 122 -19.23 -0.34 -3.42
N HIS A 123 -18.19 -0.32 -4.26
CA HIS A 123 -18.23 0.30 -5.58
C HIS A 123 -18.75 -0.66 -6.67
N ILE A 124 -18.92 -1.94 -6.34
CA ILE A 124 -19.47 -2.94 -7.24
C ILE A 124 -20.99 -2.95 -7.16
N HIS A 125 -21.70 -3.09 -8.29
CA HIS A 125 -23.14 -3.25 -8.23
C HIS A 125 -23.50 -4.52 -7.45
N LEU A 126 -24.47 -4.43 -6.53
CA LEU A 126 -24.80 -5.54 -5.63
C LEU A 126 -25.14 -6.85 -6.37
N SER A 127 -25.69 -6.76 -7.58
CA SER A 127 -25.95 -7.91 -8.46
C SER A 127 -24.68 -8.63 -8.95
N GLU A 128 -23.55 -7.93 -9.00
CA GLU A 128 -22.26 -8.41 -9.52
C GLU A 128 -21.31 -8.85 -8.40
N VAL A 129 -21.61 -8.56 -7.12
CA VAL A 129 -20.81 -8.99 -5.96
C VAL A 129 -20.61 -10.50 -5.94
N SER A 130 -21.58 -11.28 -6.43
CA SER A 130 -21.46 -12.73 -6.56
C SER A 130 -20.34 -13.15 -7.53
N LEU A 131 -20.12 -12.42 -8.62
CA LEU A 131 -19.05 -12.67 -9.58
C LEU A 131 -17.68 -12.39 -8.95
N LEU A 132 -17.53 -11.26 -8.26
CA LEU A 132 -16.33 -10.93 -7.50
C LEU A 132 -16.02 -12.00 -6.45
N THR A 133 -17.04 -12.39 -5.69
CA THR A 133 -16.92 -13.41 -4.63
C THR A 133 -16.46 -14.75 -5.24
N TYR A 134 -17.06 -15.18 -6.35
CA TYR A 134 -16.65 -16.41 -7.04
C TYR A 134 -15.21 -16.32 -7.56
N ASN A 135 -14.84 -15.19 -8.16
CA ASN A 135 -13.49 -14.97 -8.67
C ASN A 135 -12.44 -15.09 -7.55
N ILE A 136 -12.66 -14.43 -6.41
CA ILE A 136 -11.73 -14.47 -5.27
C ILE A 136 -11.69 -15.84 -4.62
N PHE A 137 -12.85 -16.35 -4.16
CA PHE A 137 -12.91 -17.49 -3.26
C PHE A 137 -12.89 -18.84 -3.98
N SER A 138 -13.35 -18.90 -5.23
CA SER A 138 -13.34 -20.12 -6.04
C SER A 138 -12.15 -20.18 -7.01
N TYR A 139 -11.97 -19.15 -7.84
CA TYR A 139 -10.99 -19.18 -8.93
C TYR A 139 -9.56 -18.86 -8.47
N ILE A 140 -9.35 -17.73 -7.77
CA ILE A 140 -8.03 -17.39 -7.20
C ILE A 140 -7.72 -18.31 -6.00
N ASN A 141 -8.73 -18.57 -5.15
CA ASN A 141 -8.68 -19.46 -3.99
C ASN A 141 -7.43 -19.23 -3.09
N PRO A 142 -7.12 -17.98 -2.68
CA PRO A 142 -5.93 -17.67 -1.90
C PRO A 142 -6.02 -18.26 -0.49
N LYS A 143 -4.89 -18.39 0.21
CA LYS A 143 -4.89 -18.85 1.61
C LYS A 143 -5.60 -17.84 2.53
N PHE A 144 -5.42 -16.55 2.28
CA PHE A 144 -6.04 -15.46 3.02
C PHE A 144 -6.80 -14.51 2.10
N VAL A 145 -7.92 -13.97 2.57
CA VAL A 145 -8.61 -12.83 1.94
C VAL A 145 -8.85 -11.77 3.01
N ILE A 146 -8.48 -10.53 2.74
CA ILE A 146 -8.76 -9.40 3.63
C ILE A 146 -9.70 -8.45 2.89
N VAL A 147 -10.89 -8.24 3.44
CA VAL A 147 -11.89 -7.33 2.88
C VAL A 147 -12.12 -6.20 3.86
N THR A 148 -12.06 -4.96 3.39
CA THR A 148 -12.52 -3.79 4.15
C THR A 148 -13.68 -3.13 3.43
N THR A 149 -14.63 -2.62 4.21
CA THR A 149 -15.77 -1.88 3.67
C THR A 149 -16.36 -0.97 4.75
N PRO A 150 -17.03 0.14 4.38
CA PRO A 150 -17.76 0.99 5.30
C PRO A 150 -18.77 0.23 6.18
N ASN A 151 -18.96 0.73 7.40
CA ASN A 151 -20.03 0.31 8.30
C ASN A 151 -21.22 1.27 8.24
N ARG A 152 -22.31 0.88 7.59
CA ARG A 152 -23.52 1.73 7.53
C ARG A 152 -24.07 2.06 8.92
N ASP A 153 -23.92 1.17 9.91
CA ASP A 153 -24.40 1.42 11.28
C ASP A 153 -23.69 2.62 11.92
N PHE A 154 -22.46 2.92 11.50
CA PHE A 154 -21.68 4.04 12.02
C PHE A 154 -22.07 5.38 11.39
N ASN A 155 -22.83 5.39 10.29
CA ASN A 155 -23.12 6.62 9.56
C ASN A 155 -23.96 7.63 10.35
N ILE A 156 -24.67 7.17 11.38
CA ILE A 156 -25.48 8.01 12.27
C ILE A 156 -24.73 9.20 12.87
N TYR A 157 -23.40 9.09 12.97
CA TYR A 157 -22.56 10.11 13.58
C TYR A 157 -22.03 11.13 12.56
N PHE A 158 -22.18 10.89 11.25
CA PHE A 158 -21.77 11.84 10.22
C PHE A 158 -22.89 12.87 9.94
N PRO A 159 -22.55 14.04 9.36
CA PRO A 159 -23.50 15.14 9.14
C PRO A 159 -24.72 14.76 8.29
N ASP A 160 -24.57 13.84 7.32
CA ASP A 160 -25.69 13.27 6.56
C ASP A 160 -25.77 11.75 6.75
N PRO A 161 -26.45 11.28 7.81
CA PRO A 161 -26.47 9.87 8.17
C PRO A 161 -27.31 9.00 7.23
N LYS A 162 -28.07 9.61 6.30
CA LYS A 162 -28.95 8.89 5.37
C LYS A 162 -28.34 8.69 3.98
N GLN A 163 -27.22 9.36 3.70
CA GLN A 163 -26.48 9.17 2.46
C GLN A 163 -25.38 8.12 2.64
N PHE A 164 -24.93 7.57 1.51
CA PHE A 164 -23.64 6.89 1.49
C PHE A 164 -22.56 7.89 1.85
N ARG A 165 -21.46 7.41 2.44
CA ARG A 165 -20.32 8.25 2.80
C ARG A 165 -19.65 8.87 1.57
N HIS A 166 -19.85 8.28 0.41
CA HIS A 166 -19.35 8.77 -0.85
C HIS A 166 -20.38 8.53 -1.96
N ASP A 167 -20.48 9.46 -2.90
CA ASP A 167 -21.52 9.49 -3.94
C ASP A 167 -21.38 8.36 -4.97
N ASP A 168 -20.21 7.76 -5.09
CA ASP A 168 -19.93 6.69 -6.04
C ASP A 168 -20.27 5.28 -5.51
N HIS A 169 -20.51 5.14 -4.19
CA HIS A 169 -20.89 3.88 -3.56
C HIS A 169 -22.20 3.35 -4.16
N LYS A 170 -22.26 2.04 -4.39
CA LYS A 170 -23.47 1.34 -4.88
C LYS A 170 -24.32 0.79 -3.74
N PHE A 171 -23.67 0.51 -2.60
CA PHE A 171 -24.31 0.12 -1.35
C PHE A 171 -23.35 0.34 -0.18
N GLU A 172 -23.87 0.33 1.04
CA GLU A 172 -23.07 0.21 2.26
C GLU A 172 -23.73 -0.81 3.19
N TRP A 173 -22.96 -1.80 3.64
CA TRP A 173 -23.48 -2.84 4.50
C TRP A 173 -23.51 -2.41 5.97
N THR A 174 -24.56 -2.82 6.69
CA THR A 174 -24.54 -2.86 8.15
C THR A 174 -23.58 -3.94 8.65
N ARG A 175 -23.35 -3.99 9.96
CA ARG A 175 -22.61 -5.12 10.56
C ARG A 175 -23.27 -6.46 10.33
N GLU A 176 -24.60 -6.49 10.39
CA GLU A 176 -25.37 -7.71 10.16
C GLU A 176 -25.29 -8.17 8.70
N GLU A 177 -25.48 -7.25 7.74
CA GLU A 177 -25.39 -7.56 6.31
C GLU A 177 -23.99 -8.06 5.93
N PHE A 178 -22.93 -7.38 6.41
CA PHE A 178 -21.55 -7.79 6.15
C PHE A 178 -21.22 -9.15 6.79
N THR A 179 -21.66 -9.39 8.02
CA THR A 179 -21.47 -10.68 8.71
C THR A 179 -22.20 -11.80 7.98
N SER A 180 -23.42 -11.55 7.50
CA SER A 180 -24.22 -12.52 6.75
C SER A 180 -23.56 -12.90 5.42
N TRP A 181 -23.04 -11.92 4.68
CA TRP A 181 -22.25 -12.14 3.47
C TRP A 181 -20.97 -12.95 3.77
N CYS A 182 -20.23 -12.59 4.82
CA CYS A 182 -19.02 -13.32 5.22
C CYS A 182 -19.32 -14.79 5.56
N LYS A 183 -20.37 -15.04 6.34
CA LYS A 183 -20.79 -16.39 6.72
C LYS A 183 -21.18 -17.22 5.48
N SER A 184 -22.03 -16.67 4.62
CA SER A 184 -22.48 -17.37 3.41
C SER A 184 -21.31 -17.70 2.47
N THR A 185 -20.35 -16.77 2.33
CA THR A 185 -19.13 -16.95 1.54
C THR A 185 -18.23 -18.03 2.15
N ALA A 186 -18.00 -17.98 3.46
CA ALA A 186 -17.19 -18.94 4.19
C ALA A 186 -17.73 -20.36 4.07
N ASP A 187 -19.04 -20.53 4.29
CA ASP A 187 -19.74 -21.81 4.19
C ASP A 187 -19.71 -22.38 2.76
N MET A 188 -19.91 -21.52 1.74
CA MET A 188 -19.94 -21.94 0.33
C MET A 188 -18.57 -22.35 -0.21
N PHE A 189 -17.51 -21.61 0.15
CA PHE A 189 -16.19 -21.79 -0.47
C PHE A 189 -15.15 -22.49 0.42
N GLY A 190 -15.52 -22.87 1.65
CA GLY A 190 -14.64 -23.62 2.56
C GLY A 190 -13.58 -22.73 3.22
N TYR A 191 -14.00 -21.59 3.75
CA TYR A 191 -13.17 -20.67 4.52
C TYR A 191 -13.71 -20.57 5.96
N SER A 192 -12.85 -20.16 6.89
CA SER A 192 -13.27 -19.53 8.15
C SER A 192 -13.04 -18.03 8.04
N PHE A 193 -13.69 -17.22 8.88
CA PHE A 193 -13.44 -15.78 8.90
C PHE A 193 -13.40 -15.22 10.32
N GLN A 194 -12.73 -14.09 10.47
CA GLN A 194 -12.74 -13.26 11.67
C GLN A 194 -13.11 -11.83 11.30
N LEU A 195 -13.88 -11.16 12.16
CA LEU A 195 -14.29 -9.78 11.98
C LEU A 195 -13.52 -8.87 12.95
N THR A 196 -13.10 -7.73 12.44
CA THR A 196 -12.46 -6.63 13.18
C THR A 196 -12.82 -5.31 12.48
N GLY A 197 -12.20 -4.20 12.86
CA GLY A 197 -12.34 -2.95 12.14
C GLY A 197 -11.36 -1.88 12.61
N VAL A 198 -11.55 -0.67 12.09
CA VAL A 198 -10.82 0.55 12.49
C VAL A 198 -11.74 1.76 12.53
N GLY A 199 -11.28 2.85 13.15
CA GLY A 199 -12.07 4.06 13.33
C GLY A 199 -13.10 3.91 14.43
N MET A 200 -12.63 3.79 15.67
CA MET A 200 -13.45 3.77 16.87
C MET A 200 -13.00 4.90 17.81
N PRO A 201 -13.38 6.16 17.53
CA PRO A 201 -13.01 7.29 18.36
C PRO A 201 -13.69 7.20 19.73
N GLU A 202 -13.07 7.80 20.74
CA GLU A 202 -13.58 7.79 22.11
C GLU A 202 -14.99 8.39 22.17
N GLY A 203 -15.91 7.70 22.84
CA GLY A 203 -17.33 8.09 22.91
C GLY A 203 -18.22 7.55 21.79
N PHE A 204 -17.67 6.92 20.74
CA PHE A 204 -18.42 6.42 19.58
C PHE A 204 -18.27 4.90 19.40
N THR A 205 -18.70 4.12 20.40
CA THR A 205 -18.45 2.66 20.44
C THR A 205 -19.67 1.79 20.16
N GLU A 206 -20.89 2.30 20.32
CA GLU A 206 -22.13 1.51 20.27
C GLU A 206 -22.38 0.87 18.89
N ASN A 207 -22.00 1.57 17.82
CA ASN A 207 -22.19 1.13 16.44
C ASN A 207 -21.00 0.37 15.86
N GLY A 208 -20.01 0.02 16.70
CA GLY A 208 -18.79 -0.68 16.30
C GLY A 208 -17.80 0.22 15.55
N PHE A 209 -16.95 -0.38 14.73
CA PHE A 209 -15.93 0.33 13.95
C PHE A 209 -16.54 1.10 12.77
N CYS A 210 -15.95 2.25 12.43
CA CYS A 210 -16.33 3.01 11.23
C CYS A 210 -16.04 2.22 9.94
N THR A 211 -14.90 1.53 9.87
CA THR A 211 -14.60 0.55 8.81
C THR A 211 -14.68 -0.85 9.37
N GLN A 212 -15.39 -1.74 8.68
CA GLN A 212 -15.45 -3.17 9.00
C GLN A 212 -14.36 -3.91 8.22
N ILE A 213 -13.77 -4.93 8.83
CA ILE A 213 -12.72 -5.74 8.21
C ILE A 213 -13.04 -7.21 8.44
N ALA A 214 -13.03 -8.00 7.37
CA ALA A 214 -13.09 -9.45 7.44
C ALA A 214 -11.76 -10.06 6.99
N VAL A 215 -11.24 -11.01 7.78
CA VAL A 215 -10.06 -11.80 7.45
C VAL A 215 -10.50 -13.24 7.27
N PHE A 216 -10.54 -13.71 6.03
CA PHE A 216 -10.85 -15.10 5.69
C PHE A 216 -9.58 -15.93 5.66
N THR A 217 -9.67 -17.16 6.16
CA THR A 217 -8.62 -18.17 6.09
C THR A 217 -9.17 -19.42 5.43
N ARG A 218 -8.53 -19.87 4.36
CA ARG A 218 -8.94 -21.06 3.61
C ARG A 218 -8.78 -22.32 4.46
N LEU A 219 -9.83 -23.13 4.57
CA LEU A 219 -9.79 -24.41 5.29
C LEU A 219 -9.40 -25.57 4.37
N VAL A 220 -9.80 -25.50 3.09
CA VAL A 220 -9.55 -26.56 2.10
C VAL A 220 -8.90 -25.98 0.86
N MET A 221 -7.74 -26.50 0.48
CA MET A 221 -7.09 -26.13 -0.79
C MET A 221 -7.75 -26.86 -1.95
N LYS A 222 -8.22 -26.11 -2.95
CA LYS A 222 -8.59 -26.67 -4.26
C LYS A 222 -7.32 -26.82 -5.11
N LYS A 223 -7.20 -27.93 -5.83
CA LYS A 223 -6.00 -28.24 -6.64
C LYS A 223 -6.10 -27.74 -8.08
N ASP A 224 -7.31 -27.57 -8.59
CA ASP A 224 -7.56 -27.30 -10.00
C ASP A 224 -8.15 -25.90 -10.18
N ARG A 225 -7.65 -25.19 -11.20
CA ARG A 225 -8.17 -23.90 -11.68
C ARG A 225 -8.34 -24.04 -13.19
N GLU A 226 -9.44 -23.54 -13.70
CA GLU A 226 -9.69 -23.56 -15.14
C GLU A 226 -8.73 -22.61 -15.86
N ASP A 227 -8.21 -23.05 -17.01
CA ASP A 227 -7.49 -22.17 -17.91
C ASP A 227 -8.48 -21.21 -18.57
N VAL A 228 -8.16 -19.92 -18.54
CA VAL A 228 -9.00 -18.86 -19.09
C VAL A 228 -8.15 -17.98 -20.00
N GLU A 229 -8.81 -17.36 -20.99
CA GLU A 229 -8.16 -16.36 -21.84
C GLU A 229 -7.72 -15.15 -21.03
N ASN A 230 -6.52 -14.63 -21.31
CA ASN A 230 -6.03 -13.43 -20.65
C ASN A 230 -6.59 -12.17 -21.30
N THR A 231 -7.51 -11.48 -20.62
CA THR A 231 -8.00 -10.15 -21.01
C THR A 231 -7.30 -9.01 -20.28
N PHE A 232 -6.34 -9.31 -19.39
CA PHE A 232 -5.65 -8.31 -18.59
C PHE A 232 -4.44 -7.76 -19.32
N LYS A 233 -4.27 -6.44 -19.26
CA LYS A 233 -3.11 -5.75 -19.80
C LYS A 233 -2.07 -5.60 -18.70
N THR A 234 -0.85 -6.09 -18.95
CA THR A 234 0.29 -5.80 -18.05
C THR A 234 0.73 -4.36 -18.27
N ILE A 235 0.57 -3.52 -17.25
CA ILE A 235 0.99 -2.11 -17.27
C ILE A 235 2.45 -2.01 -16.89
N ARG A 236 2.84 -2.67 -15.80
CA ARG A 236 4.23 -2.63 -15.29
C ARG A 236 4.59 -3.96 -14.65
N LYS A 237 5.82 -4.41 -14.91
CA LYS A 237 6.48 -5.48 -14.18
C LYS A 237 7.85 -5.00 -13.73
N SER A 238 8.10 -5.06 -12.43
CA SER A 238 9.35 -4.65 -11.80
C SER A 238 9.87 -5.76 -10.90
N VAL A 239 11.18 -5.96 -10.86
CA VAL A 239 11.82 -6.94 -9.97
C VAL A 239 12.89 -6.24 -9.15
N VAL A 240 12.73 -6.28 -7.83
CA VAL A 240 13.78 -5.91 -6.89
C VAL A 240 14.64 -7.15 -6.66
N PRO A 241 15.91 -7.15 -7.10
CA PRO A 241 16.79 -8.29 -6.95
C PRO A 241 17.15 -8.55 -5.48
N LYS A 242 17.69 -9.75 -5.23
CA LYS A 242 18.25 -10.12 -3.92
C LYS A 242 19.48 -9.27 -3.55
N ASN A 243 20.31 -8.98 -4.54
CA ASN A 243 21.55 -8.23 -4.42
C ASN A 243 21.44 -6.92 -5.22
N TYR A 244 22.25 -5.93 -4.88
CA TYR A 244 22.36 -4.70 -5.65
C TYR A 244 22.62 -4.98 -7.15
N PRO A 245 21.91 -4.33 -8.08
CA PRO A 245 22.28 -4.38 -9.50
C PRO A 245 23.69 -3.81 -9.71
N GLN A 246 24.37 -4.23 -10.79
CA GLN A 246 25.76 -3.81 -11.09
C GLN A 246 25.95 -2.28 -11.18
N ASN A 247 24.87 -1.51 -11.41
CA ASN A 247 24.88 -0.04 -11.45
C ASN A 247 24.04 0.61 -10.33
N PHE A 248 23.79 -0.12 -9.25
CA PHE A 248 22.99 0.38 -8.12
C PHE A 248 23.56 1.68 -7.57
N GLU A 249 24.87 1.74 -7.43
CA GLU A 249 25.58 2.87 -6.86
C GLU A 249 25.34 4.12 -7.72
N GLN A 250 25.56 4.05 -9.03
CA GLN A 250 25.31 5.20 -9.92
C GLN A 250 23.85 5.66 -9.93
N LYS A 251 22.89 4.72 -9.91
CA LYS A 251 21.46 5.07 -9.83
C LYS A 251 21.12 5.70 -8.48
N PHE A 252 21.64 5.12 -7.40
CA PHE A 252 21.50 5.64 -6.05
C PHE A 252 21.92 7.10 -5.99
N PHE A 253 23.12 7.35 -6.51
CA PHE A 253 23.75 8.64 -6.56
C PHE A 253 22.90 9.69 -7.28
N ASN A 254 22.40 9.34 -8.46
CA ASN A 254 21.57 10.26 -9.26
C ASN A 254 20.28 10.66 -8.52
N ASP A 255 19.57 9.71 -7.91
CA ASP A 255 18.33 10.05 -7.19
C ASP A 255 18.64 10.76 -5.86
N PHE A 256 19.75 10.46 -5.20
CA PHE A 256 20.21 11.19 -4.01
C PHE A 256 20.53 12.64 -4.35
N LEU A 257 21.32 12.89 -5.40
CA LEU A 257 21.61 14.24 -5.88
C LEU A 257 20.36 14.98 -6.32
N TYR A 258 19.43 14.31 -7.01
CA TYR A 258 18.14 14.90 -7.35
C TYR A 258 17.38 15.34 -6.10
N SER A 259 17.27 14.45 -5.11
CA SER A 259 16.55 14.71 -3.88
C SER A 259 17.22 15.79 -3.04
N PHE A 260 18.55 15.80 -2.97
CA PHE A 260 19.35 16.84 -2.35
C PHE A 260 19.05 18.21 -2.99
N ASN A 261 19.08 18.29 -4.32
CA ASN A 261 18.79 19.52 -5.05
C ASN A 261 17.35 20.00 -4.89
N VAL A 262 16.38 19.08 -4.85
CA VAL A 262 14.96 19.39 -4.59
C VAL A 262 14.79 19.92 -3.17
N ALA A 263 15.34 19.24 -2.17
CA ALA A 263 15.27 19.66 -0.78
C ALA A 263 15.95 21.03 -0.57
N ARG A 264 17.10 21.26 -1.22
CA ARG A 264 17.79 22.56 -1.22
C ARG A 264 16.89 23.68 -1.73
N LYS A 265 16.26 23.44 -2.88
CA LYS A 265 15.36 24.40 -3.51
C LYS A 265 14.13 24.67 -2.66
N TRP A 266 13.56 23.65 -2.03
CA TRP A 266 12.43 23.80 -1.11
C TRP A 266 12.79 24.59 0.16
N ALA A 267 14.03 24.45 0.62
CA ALA A 267 14.54 25.15 1.79
C ALA A 267 15.09 26.56 1.47
N GLU A 268 15.06 27.00 0.20
CA GLU A 268 15.60 28.28 -0.27
C GLU A 268 17.08 28.52 0.13
N LEU A 269 17.87 27.44 0.17
CA LEU A 269 19.26 27.47 0.64
C LEU A 269 20.25 27.79 -0.49
N ASP A 270 21.29 28.57 -0.17
CA ASP A 270 22.42 28.84 -1.06
C ASP A 270 23.36 27.62 -1.18
N TYR A 271 24.32 27.65 -2.13
CA TYR A 271 25.20 26.50 -2.42
C TYR A 271 26.16 26.14 -1.29
N ASP A 272 26.53 27.11 -0.45
CA ASP A 272 27.41 26.97 0.70
C ASP A 272 26.69 26.57 1.99
N GLU A 273 25.35 26.51 1.96
CA GLU A 273 24.52 26.14 3.10
C GLU A 273 24.22 24.63 3.14
N GLY A 274 24.46 24.02 4.30
CA GLY A 274 24.21 22.61 4.52
C GLY A 274 22.72 22.28 4.68
N ILE A 275 22.28 21.21 4.04
CA ILE A 275 20.89 20.75 4.09
C ILE A 275 20.74 19.74 5.21
N LEU A 276 19.71 19.87 6.05
CA LEU A 276 19.43 18.89 7.08
C LEU A 276 19.16 17.51 6.44
N ILE A 277 19.84 16.48 6.94
CA ILE A 277 19.67 15.09 6.49
C ILE A 277 18.19 14.73 6.43
N SER A 278 17.41 15.06 7.47
CA SER A 278 15.98 14.77 7.52
C SER A 278 15.15 15.42 6.42
N ASP A 279 15.55 16.57 5.88
CA ASP A 279 14.83 17.27 4.81
C ASP A 279 15.11 16.65 3.43
N ILE A 280 16.32 16.16 3.20
CA ILE A 280 16.68 15.40 1.99
C ILE A 280 15.77 14.17 1.84
N PHE A 281 15.49 13.49 2.95
CA PHE A 281 14.60 12.34 2.94
C PHE A 281 13.11 12.67 3.12
N ARG A 282 12.70 13.94 3.01
CA ARG A 282 11.29 14.25 2.77
C ARG A 282 10.90 14.08 1.30
N VAL A 283 11.90 13.99 0.40
CA VAL A 283 11.66 13.80 -1.03
C VAL A 283 11.22 12.35 -1.30
N PRO A 284 10.10 12.14 -2.04
CA PRO A 284 9.49 10.82 -2.23
C PRO A 284 10.43 9.71 -2.74
N SER A 285 11.40 10.06 -3.60
CA SER A 285 12.38 9.15 -4.19
C SER A 285 13.25 8.41 -3.17
N ILE A 286 13.54 9.03 -2.03
CA ILE A 286 14.42 8.47 -0.99
C ILE A 286 13.82 8.54 0.42
N SER A 287 12.57 8.98 0.57
CA SER A 287 11.93 9.13 1.89
C SER A 287 11.81 7.83 2.67
N GLY A 288 11.74 6.70 1.97
CA GLY A 288 11.82 5.37 2.59
C GLY A 288 13.16 5.07 3.29
N LEU A 289 14.20 5.90 3.13
CA LEU A 289 15.45 5.79 3.91
C LEU A 289 15.33 6.42 5.31
N CYS A 290 14.31 7.26 5.54
CA CYS A 290 14.10 8.02 6.78
C CYS A 290 13.00 7.47 7.69
N ASP A 291 12.67 6.19 7.63
CA ASP A 291 11.66 5.59 8.52
C ASP A 291 12.11 5.50 10.00
N GLY A 292 13.05 6.36 10.42
CA GLY A 292 13.60 6.43 11.77
C GLY A 292 14.64 5.36 12.09
N SER A 293 14.93 4.43 11.18
CA SER A 293 15.96 3.44 11.42
C SER A 293 17.37 4.04 11.27
N GLN A 294 18.03 4.32 12.40
CA GLN A 294 19.46 4.74 12.44
C GLN A 294 20.34 3.86 11.54
N LEU A 295 20.00 2.58 11.39
CA LEU A 295 20.68 1.63 10.53
C LEU A 295 20.66 2.01 9.04
N ARG A 296 19.56 2.56 8.50
CA ARG A 296 19.49 2.96 7.07
C ARG A 296 20.33 4.20 6.80
N LEU A 297 20.29 5.16 7.72
CA LEU A 297 21.16 6.33 7.69
C LEU A 297 22.62 5.91 7.79
N GLN A 298 22.95 4.99 8.69
CA GLN A 298 24.32 4.49 8.83
C GLN A 298 24.81 3.77 7.57
N ILE A 299 24.05 2.84 7.01
CA ILE A 299 24.41 2.15 5.76
C ILE A 299 24.60 3.16 4.63
N LEU A 300 23.73 4.16 4.55
CA LEU A 300 23.86 5.22 3.57
C LEU A 300 25.18 6.01 3.76
N MET A 301 25.45 6.47 4.98
CA MET A 301 26.61 7.32 5.28
C MET A 301 27.94 6.56 5.22
N GLU A 302 27.97 5.28 5.60
CA GLU A 302 29.19 4.51 5.79
C GLU A 302 29.50 3.55 4.62
N GLU A 303 28.48 3.04 3.93
CA GLU A 303 28.69 2.03 2.87
C GLU A 303 28.40 2.55 1.47
N ILE A 304 27.53 3.55 1.34
CA ILE A 304 27.02 4.02 0.04
C ILE A 304 27.69 5.34 -0.34
N LEU A 305 27.55 6.41 0.47
CA LEU A 305 28.15 7.72 0.18
C LEU A 305 29.67 7.69 -0.04
N PRO A 306 30.49 6.96 0.75
CA PRO A 306 31.94 6.94 0.59
C PRO A 306 32.42 6.27 -0.71
N LYS A 307 31.55 5.53 -1.40
CA LYS A 307 31.84 4.94 -2.70
C LYS A 307 31.66 5.91 -3.86
N PHE A 308 31.06 7.07 -3.61
CA PHE A 308 30.96 8.13 -4.60
C PHE A 308 32.07 9.12 -4.38
N ASN A 309 32.69 9.55 -5.48
CA ASN A 309 33.73 10.58 -5.49
C ASN A 309 33.10 11.98 -5.27
N LEU A 310 32.26 12.11 -4.24
CA LEU A 310 31.64 13.36 -3.82
C LEU A 310 32.52 14.03 -2.79
N ASN A 311 32.84 15.30 -3.02
CA ASN A 311 33.27 16.19 -1.95
C ASN A 311 32.04 16.57 -1.14
N TYR A 312 31.77 15.82 -0.07
CA TYR A 312 30.73 16.15 0.90
C TYR A 312 31.31 16.23 2.30
N ARG A 313 30.74 17.10 3.13
CA ARG A 313 31.01 17.14 4.57
C ARG A 313 29.71 17.02 5.36
N LEU A 314 29.80 16.37 6.51
CA LEU A 314 28.72 16.23 7.48
C LEU A 314 29.06 17.06 8.70
N GLU A 315 28.20 18.01 9.03
CA GLU A 315 28.38 18.89 10.19
C GLU A 315 27.01 19.14 10.84
N ASP A 316 26.88 18.87 12.14
CA ASP A 316 25.66 19.06 12.93
C ASP A 316 24.37 18.49 12.31
N GLY A 317 24.46 17.29 11.70
CA GLY A 317 23.32 16.62 11.08
C GLY A 317 22.91 17.18 9.71
N LYS A 318 23.72 18.07 9.14
CA LYS A 318 23.56 18.62 7.79
C LYS A 318 24.55 17.99 6.81
N VAL A 319 24.13 17.86 5.56
CA VAL A 319 24.97 17.46 4.43
C VAL A 319 25.32 18.71 3.63
N PHE A 320 26.61 18.92 3.42
CA PHE A 320 27.15 19.90 2.48
C PHE A 320 27.73 19.12 1.32
N ILE A 321 27.36 19.46 0.09
CA ILE A 321 27.96 18.90 -1.12
C ILE A 321 28.63 20.06 -1.83
N ASP A 322 29.96 20.04 -1.89
CA ASP A 322 30.72 21.07 -2.60
C ASP A 322 30.44 20.90 -4.09
N SER A 323 29.97 21.96 -4.74
CA SER A 323 29.62 21.96 -6.15
C SER A 323 30.86 22.11 -7.01
N ASP A 324 31.78 21.16 -6.95
CA ASP A 324 32.87 21.09 -7.91
C ASP A 324 32.65 19.85 -8.79
N GLU A 325 32.73 20.10 -10.10
CA GLU A 325 32.64 19.14 -11.20
C GLU A 325 33.38 17.82 -10.87
N PRO A 326 32.93 16.68 -11.44
CA PRO A 326 33.63 15.42 -11.23
C PRO A 326 35.12 15.63 -11.49
N THR A 327 35.95 15.28 -10.50
CA THR A 327 37.41 15.29 -10.66
C THR A 327 37.73 14.44 -11.88
N GLU A 328 38.22 15.09 -12.94
CA GLU A 328 38.90 14.41 -14.04
C GLU A 328 39.97 13.52 -13.39
N GLU A 329 39.94 12.24 -13.72
CA GLU A 329 41.03 11.32 -13.37
C GLU A 329 42.33 11.92 -13.91
N GLU A 330 43.24 12.33 -13.01
CA GLU A 330 44.62 12.61 -13.40
C GLU A 330 45.29 11.27 -13.75
N ASP A 331 45.67 11.17 -15.03
CA ASP A 331 46.37 10.09 -15.77
C ASP A 331 47.21 9.06 -14.99
#